data_AF-A0A2I1M9M8-F1
#
_entry.id   AF-A0A2I1M9M8-F1
#
_cell.length_a   1.000
_cell.length_b   1.000
_cell.length_c   1.000
_cell.angle_alpha   90.00
_cell.angle_beta   90.00
_cell.angle_gamma   90.00
#
_symmetry.space_group_name_H-M   'P 1'
#
loop_
_entity.id
_entity.type
_entity.pdbx_description
1 polymer ?
#
loop_
_entity_poly.entity_id
_entity_poly.type
_entity_poly.pdbx_seq_one_letter_code
_entity_poly.pdbx_strand_id
1 'polypeptide(L)'
;MSVEKMYLVNLISDKENLDEFLEDVIKIGDIEPLDAFNQITNRSFNVTASAENVGITEDINQLSGFSREDDGYIEKLQELKDSLDLKDNPRSGEIVDHNRVDELYDNLKVLLDKKAELEEKSRKLETYKKNIDLLKKYDIDIEKIQNLKYFDYRYGVVTEDGRFILKNNYDNIPSLIIHLDEDVDRTSLNALSEIYAIDEATFNLNEKTNQVLENEKENTRRVSLRLDQDYSVKSKDASNQIYDEIMNDADQRSNNINAEYQSRVDNMDKIYSKYKDQVVDKVVDFLVDSDN
;
A
#
# COMPACT_ATOMS: atom_id res chain seq x y z
N MET A 1 -12.90 -41.92 -65.27
CA MET A 1 -11.61 -41.29 -64.94
C MET A 1 -10.97 -40.87 -66.25
N SER A 2 -11.03 -39.59 -66.59
CA SER A 2 -10.23 -39.06 -67.70
C SER A 2 -8.81 -38.89 -67.19
N VAL A 3 -7.86 -39.55 -67.84
CA VAL A 3 -6.44 -39.30 -67.61
C VAL A 3 -6.10 -38.03 -68.38
N GLU A 4 -5.83 -36.94 -67.67
CA GLU A 4 -5.43 -35.68 -68.27
C GLU A 4 -4.01 -35.83 -68.85
N LYS A 5 -3.83 -35.41 -70.10
CA LYS A 5 -2.54 -35.51 -70.78
C LYS A 5 -1.71 -34.28 -70.43
N MET A 6 -0.67 -34.47 -69.61
CA MET A 6 0.31 -33.43 -69.31
C MET A 6 1.37 -33.35 -70.41
N TYR A 7 1.79 -32.14 -70.77
CA TYR A 7 2.85 -31.88 -71.74
C TYR A 7 4.02 -31.21 -71.03
N LEU A 8 5.23 -31.70 -71.29
CA LEU A 8 6.45 -31.05 -70.82
C LEU A 8 6.74 -29.84 -71.72
N VAL A 9 6.79 -28.64 -71.14
CA VAL A 9 7.07 -27.39 -71.85
C VAL A 9 8.31 -26.74 -71.23
N ASN A 10 9.25 -26.33 -72.08
CA ASN A 10 10.40 -25.55 -71.68
C ASN A 10 10.07 -24.06 -71.84
N LEU A 11 10.15 -23.32 -70.75
CA LEU A 11 9.86 -21.88 -70.69
C LEU A 11 11.16 -21.11 -70.46
N ILE A 12 11.40 -20.08 -71.28
CA ILE A 12 12.61 -19.26 -71.25
C ILE A 12 12.17 -17.81 -71.41
N SER A 13 12.67 -16.94 -70.55
CA SER A 13 12.40 -15.50 -70.58
C SER A 13 13.70 -14.74 -70.36
N ASP A 14 13.80 -13.57 -70.97
CA ASP A 14 14.82 -12.59 -70.61
C ASP A 14 14.63 -12.15 -69.17
N LYS A 15 15.74 -11.88 -68.48
CA LYS A 15 15.72 -11.45 -67.07
C LYS A 15 14.94 -10.14 -66.89
N GLU A 16 14.96 -9.25 -67.89
CA GLU A 16 14.27 -7.96 -67.85
C GLU A 16 12.73 -8.11 -67.79
N ASN A 17 12.20 -9.19 -68.36
CA ASN A 17 10.74 -9.45 -68.44
C ASN A 17 10.29 -10.59 -67.51
N LEU A 18 11.18 -11.06 -66.62
CA LEU A 18 10.93 -12.23 -65.78
C LEU A 18 9.69 -12.07 -64.90
N ASP A 19 9.49 -10.87 -64.35
CA ASP A 19 8.39 -10.55 -63.45
C ASP A 19 7.03 -10.66 -64.18
N GLU A 20 6.85 -9.95 -65.30
CA GLU A 20 5.65 -10.03 -66.13
C GLU A 20 5.39 -11.45 -66.64
N PHE A 21 6.46 -12.15 -67.05
CA PHE A 21 6.38 -13.53 -67.50
C PHE A 21 5.87 -14.48 -66.40
N LEU A 22 6.37 -14.33 -65.17
CA LEU A 22 5.93 -15.15 -64.03
C LEU A 22 4.47 -14.86 -63.66
N GLU A 23 4.02 -13.61 -63.73
CA GLU A 23 2.61 -13.28 -63.49
C GLU A 23 1.69 -14.02 -64.47
N ASP A 24 2.04 -14.03 -65.76
CA ASP A 24 1.26 -14.69 -66.80
C ASP A 24 1.24 -16.21 -66.60
N VAL A 25 2.37 -16.82 -66.26
CA VAL A 25 2.47 -18.24 -65.92
C VAL A 25 1.58 -18.61 -64.72
N ILE A 26 1.57 -17.79 -63.67
CA ILE A 26 0.73 -17.99 -62.48
C ILE A 26 -0.76 -17.84 -62.84
N LYS A 27 -1.12 -16.84 -63.66
CA LYS A 27 -2.51 -16.60 -64.10
C LYS A 27 -3.06 -17.75 -64.96
N ILE A 28 -2.21 -18.45 -65.70
CA ILE A 28 -2.60 -19.65 -66.49
C ILE A 28 -3.04 -20.79 -65.55
N GLY A 29 -2.42 -20.96 -64.38
CA GLY A 29 -2.86 -21.89 -63.32
C GLY A 29 -2.71 -23.38 -63.61
N ASP A 30 -2.48 -23.78 -64.86
CA ASP A 30 -2.43 -25.19 -65.32
C ASP A 30 -0.99 -25.71 -65.55
N ILE A 31 0.00 -25.16 -64.84
CA ILE A 31 1.43 -25.48 -65.01
C ILE A 31 2.00 -26.01 -63.70
N GLU A 32 2.63 -27.19 -63.74
CA GLU A 32 3.40 -27.74 -62.61
C GLU A 32 4.90 -27.47 -62.84
N PRO A 33 5.55 -26.64 -62.01
CA PRO A 33 6.97 -26.34 -62.17
C PRO A 33 7.82 -27.57 -61.85
N LEU A 34 8.75 -27.88 -62.76
CA LEU A 34 9.76 -28.92 -62.58
C LEU A 34 11.15 -28.29 -62.46
N ASP A 35 12.04 -28.95 -61.75
CA ASP A 35 13.41 -28.48 -61.59
C ASP A 35 14.19 -28.56 -62.92
N ALA A 36 14.43 -27.38 -63.51
CA ALA A 36 15.13 -27.22 -64.77
C ALA A 36 16.58 -27.74 -64.71
N PHE A 37 17.30 -27.58 -63.59
CA PHE A 37 18.69 -28.07 -63.48
C PHE A 37 18.75 -29.59 -63.58
N ASN A 38 17.81 -30.28 -62.94
CA ASN A 38 17.69 -31.73 -63.03
C ASN A 38 17.30 -32.18 -64.46
N GLN A 39 16.44 -31.43 -65.16
CA GLN A 39 16.04 -31.75 -66.54
C GLN A 39 17.15 -31.51 -67.58
N ILE A 40 17.94 -30.45 -67.39
CA ILE A 40 19.12 -30.13 -68.22
C ILE A 40 20.20 -31.19 -68.01
N THR A 41 20.49 -31.56 -66.76
CA THR A 41 21.48 -32.61 -66.41
C THR A 41 21.12 -33.96 -67.03
N ASN A 42 19.82 -34.31 -67.02
CA ASN A 42 19.31 -35.55 -67.60
C ASN A 42 19.06 -35.49 -69.12
N ARG A 43 19.55 -34.45 -69.82
CA ARG A 43 19.41 -34.24 -71.28
C ARG A 43 17.97 -34.27 -71.80
N SER A 44 17.00 -33.97 -70.94
CA SER A 44 15.58 -33.91 -71.28
C SER A 44 15.14 -32.51 -71.72
N PHE A 45 15.98 -31.50 -71.46
CA PHE A 45 15.84 -30.14 -71.95
C PHE A 45 16.47 -30.00 -73.34
N ASN A 46 15.64 -30.01 -74.40
CA ASN A 46 16.11 -29.86 -75.78
C ASN A 46 15.69 -28.49 -76.33
N VAL A 47 16.66 -27.66 -76.69
CA VAL A 47 16.46 -26.43 -77.48
C VAL A 47 16.89 -26.74 -78.92
N THR A 48 16.02 -26.47 -79.88
CA THR A 48 16.36 -26.67 -81.30
C THR A 48 17.33 -25.58 -81.74
N ALA A 49 18.51 -25.96 -82.23
CA ALA A 49 19.50 -25.04 -82.74
C ALA A 49 18.99 -24.34 -84.02
N SER A 50 18.48 -23.12 -83.85
CA SER A 50 18.05 -22.21 -84.91
C SER A 50 18.80 -20.88 -84.77
N ALA A 51 18.80 -20.04 -85.81
CA ALA A 51 19.41 -18.71 -85.74
C ALA A 51 18.83 -17.82 -84.63
N GLU A 52 17.59 -18.10 -84.20
CA GLU A 52 16.88 -17.41 -83.13
C GLU A 52 17.27 -17.91 -81.72
N ASN A 53 17.73 -19.16 -81.61
CA ASN A 53 18.02 -19.82 -80.33
C ASN A 53 19.53 -19.92 -80.01
N VAL A 54 20.39 -19.25 -80.77
CA VAL A 54 21.85 -19.31 -80.58
C VAL A 54 22.26 -18.75 -79.22
N GLY A 55 21.73 -17.60 -78.82
CA GLY A 55 22.03 -16.98 -77.52
C GLY A 55 21.61 -17.87 -76.35
N ILE A 56 20.40 -18.44 -76.43
CA ILE A 56 19.89 -19.42 -75.44
C ILE A 56 20.84 -20.62 -75.32
N THR A 57 21.35 -21.13 -76.45
CA THR A 57 22.26 -22.30 -76.45
C THR A 57 23.62 -21.98 -75.84
N GLU A 58 24.10 -20.74 -75.97
CA GLU A 58 25.34 -20.26 -75.35
C GLU A 58 25.18 -20.09 -73.83
N ASP A 59 24.06 -19.52 -73.39
CA ASP A 59 23.79 -19.16 -72.00
C ASP A 59 23.40 -20.35 -71.10
N ILE A 60 22.93 -21.46 -71.67
CA ILE A 60 22.56 -22.67 -70.90
C ILE A 60 23.73 -23.18 -70.02
N ASN A 61 24.97 -23.01 -70.48
CA ASN A 61 26.15 -23.45 -69.71
C ASN A 61 26.48 -22.52 -68.52
N GLN A 62 25.86 -21.34 -68.44
CA GLN A 62 26.07 -20.33 -67.40
C GLN A 62 24.89 -20.22 -66.43
N LEU A 63 23.90 -21.12 -66.52
CA LEU A 63 22.75 -21.12 -65.63
C LEU A 63 23.19 -21.28 -64.17
N SER A 64 22.73 -20.35 -63.34
CA SER A 64 22.90 -20.36 -61.90
C SER A 64 21.55 -20.17 -61.22
N GLY A 65 21.40 -20.72 -60.02
CA GLY A 65 20.17 -20.57 -59.25
C GLY A 65 20.04 -19.15 -58.69
N PHE A 66 18.79 -18.74 -58.42
CA PHE A 66 18.52 -17.52 -57.66
C PHE A 66 18.86 -17.74 -56.18
N SER A 67 19.61 -16.82 -55.57
CA SER A 67 19.80 -16.79 -54.13
C SER A 67 18.54 -16.25 -53.47
N ARG A 68 17.93 -17.02 -52.57
CA ARG A 68 16.82 -16.56 -51.74
C ARG A 68 17.37 -15.99 -50.45
N GLU A 69 17.27 -14.67 -50.28
CA GLU A 69 17.39 -14.06 -48.96
C GLU A 69 16.04 -14.20 -48.26
N ASP A 70 16.02 -14.80 -47.07
CA ASP A 70 14.80 -14.92 -46.26
C ASP A 70 14.68 -13.68 -45.39
N ASP A 71 13.89 -12.72 -45.87
CA ASP A 71 13.59 -11.46 -45.20
C ASP A 71 12.36 -11.54 -44.29
N GLY A 72 11.77 -12.75 -44.14
CA GLY A 72 10.56 -12.97 -43.35
C GLY A 72 9.28 -12.42 -44.00
N TYR A 73 9.34 -11.94 -45.25
CA TYR A 73 8.21 -11.34 -45.94
C TYR A 73 6.99 -12.28 -46.07
N ILE A 74 7.25 -13.57 -46.32
CA ILE A 74 6.20 -14.59 -46.44
C ILE A 74 5.50 -14.83 -45.09
N GLU A 75 6.25 -14.79 -43.99
CA GLU A 75 5.68 -14.94 -42.65
C GLU A 75 4.74 -13.77 -42.32
N LYS A 76 5.15 -12.53 -42.66
CA LYS A 76 4.30 -11.34 -42.51
C LYS A 76 3.00 -11.46 -43.32
N LEU A 77 3.08 -11.91 -44.57
CA LEU A 77 1.91 -12.11 -45.43
C LEU A 77 0.96 -13.17 -44.86
N GLN A 78 1.50 -14.24 -44.29
CA GLN A 78 0.71 -15.29 -43.66
C GLN A 78 0.02 -14.77 -42.39
N GLU A 79 0.72 -14.01 -41.55
CA GLU A 79 0.15 -13.39 -40.34
C GLU A 79 -0.94 -12.36 -40.68
N LEU A 80 -0.75 -11.54 -41.73
CA LEU A 80 -1.78 -10.63 -42.25
C LEU A 80 -3.02 -11.39 -42.69
N LYS A 81 -2.83 -12.47 -43.46
CA LYS A 81 -3.92 -13.30 -43.97
C LYS A 81 -4.73 -13.91 -42.83
N ASP A 82 -4.04 -14.51 -41.85
CA ASP A 82 -4.69 -15.18 -40.72
C ASP A 82 -5.40 -14.17 -39.81
N SER A 83 -4.79 -13.01 -39.57
CA SER A 83 -5.37 -11.94 -38.73
C SER A 83 -6.61 -11.29 -39.33
N LEU A 84 -6.72 -11.25 -40.67
CA LEU A 84 -7.82 -10.63 -41.41
C LEU A 84 -8.82 -11.66 -41.98
N ASP A 85 -8.61 -12.96 -41.74
CA ASP A 85 -9.42 -14.06 -42.30
C ASP A 85 -9.56 -13.98 -43.83
N LEU A 86 -8.44 -13.69 -44.51
CA LEU A 86 -8.42 -13.56 -45.96
C LEU A 86 -8.29 -14.94 -46.63
N LYS A 87 -9.06 -15.14 -47.71
CA LYS A 87 -8.99 -16.36 -48.54
C LYS A 87 -8.06 -16.15 -49.71
N ASP A 88 -7.35 -17.21 -50.10
CA ASP A 88 -6.51 -17.19 -51.29
C ASP A 88 -7.35 -16.95 -52.55
N ASN A 89 -6.92 -15.98 -53.36
CA ASN A 89 -7.47 -15.78 -54.69
C ASN A 89 -6.49 -16.36 -55.73
N PRO A 90 -6.78 -17.54 -56.32
CA PRO A 90 -5.87 -18.20 -57.25
C PRO A 90 -5.68 -17.45 -58.57
N ARG A 91 -6.41 -16.35 -58.80
CA ARG A 91 -6.32 -15.52 -60.02
C ARG A 91 -5.51 -14.23 -59.83
N SER A 92 -4.99 -13.99 -58.63
CA SER A 92 -4.19 -12.81 -58.33
C SER A 92 -2.71 -13.13 -58.55
N GLY A 93 -2.24 -13.05 -59.79
CA GLY A 93 -0.83 -13.20 -60.12
C GLY A 93 -0.02 -11.90 -60.02
N GLU A 94 -0.63 -10.81 -59.55
CA GLU A 94 0.02 -9.49 -59.47
C GLU A 94 1.11 -9.46 -58.41
N ILE A 95 2.29 -8.96 -58.77
CA ILE A 95 3.37 -8.73 -57.82
C ILE A 95 2.97 -7.63 -56.84
N VAL A 96 3.04 -7.95 -55.55
CA VAL A 96 2.72 -7.00 -54.49
C VAL A 96 3.99 -6.23 -54.08
N ASP A 97 3.86 -4.90 -54.00
CA ASP A 97 4.91 -4.02 -53.51
C ASP A 97 5.27 -4.34 -52.04
N HIS A 98 6.51 -4.76 -51.82
CA HIS A 98 7.03 -5.13 -50.50
C HIS A 98 6.88 -4.00 -49.47
N ASN A 99 7.15 -2.75 -49.85
CA ASN A 99 7.09 -1.62 -48.92
C ASN A 99 5.66 -1.40 -48.42
N ARG A 100 4.68 -1.58 -49.31
CA ARG A 100 3.26 -1.39 -48.99
C ARG A 100 2.73 -2.48 -48.07
N VAL A 101 3.24 -3.71 -48.21
CA VAL A 101 2.91 -4.81 -47.29
C VAL A 101 3.53 -4.58 -45.92
N ASP A 102 4.77 -4.12 -45.86
CA ASP A 102 5.44 -3.80 -44.60
C ASP A 102 4.70 -2.68 -43.84
N GLU A 103 4.33 -1.59 -44.51
CA GLU A 103 3.53 -0.52 -43.90
C GLU A 103 2.17 -1.04 -43.39
N LEU A 104 1.51 -1.91 -44.15
CA LEU A 104 0.23 -2.50 -43.75
C LEU A 104 0.39 -3.40 -42.53
N TYR A 105 1.44 -4.23 -42.53
CA TYR A 105 1.76 -5.13 -41.43
C TYR A 105 2.02 -4.37 -40.13
N ASP A 106 2.87 -3.34 -40.18
CA ASP A 106 3.19 -2.54 -38.99
C ASP A 106 1.94 -1.86 -38.41
N ASN A 107 1.07 -1.32 -39.27
CA ASN A 107 -0.19 -0.74 -38.85
C ASN A 107 -1.15 -1.78 -38.25
N LEU A 108 -1.26 -2.96 -38.86
CA LEU A 108 -2.13 -4.01 -38.35
C LEU A 108 -1.64 -4.53 -37.00
N LYS A 109 -0.33 -4.74 -36.85
CA LYS A 109 0.29 -5.23 -35.62
C LYS A 109 -0.03 -4.34 -34.43
N VAL A 110 0.10 -3.02 -34.59
CA VAL A 110 -0.28 -2.04 -33.55
C VAL A 110 -1.76 -2.17 -33.16
N LEU A 111 -2.64 -2.42 -34.13
CA LEU A 111 -4.07 -2.61 -33.87
C LEU A 111 -4.38 -3.95 -33.19
N LEU A 112 -3.69 -5.03 -33.56
CA LEU A 112 -3.81 -6.35 -32.95
C LEU A 112 -3.35 -6.34 -31.50
N ASP A 113 -2.21 -5.71 -31.21
CA ASP A 113 -1.70 -5.55 -29.84
C ASP A 113 -2.71 -4.77 -28.98
N LYS A 114 -3.26 -3.68 -29.54
CA LYS A 114 -4.27 -2.87 -28.85
C LYS A 114 -5.57 -3.65 -28.62
N LYS A 115 -5.99 -4.49 -29.57
CA LYS A 115 -7.15 -5.38 -29.41
C LYS A 115 -6.90 -6.37 -28.27
N ALA A 116 -5.75 -7.03 -28.23
CA ALA A 116 -5.39 -7.98 -27.17
C ALA A 116 -5.37 -7.30 -25.78
N GLU A 117 -4.81 -6.10 -25.68
CA GLU A 117 -4.82 -5.31 -24.43
C GLU A 117 -6.25 -4.98 -23.98
N LEU A 118 -7.13 -4.58 -24.91
CA LEU A 118 -8.53 -4.26 -24.62
C LEU A 118 -9.33 -5.50 -24.22
N GLU A 119 -9.11 -6.64 -24.86
CA GLU A 119 -9.74 -7.91 -24.49
C GLU A 119 -9.31 -8.35 -23.07
N GLU A 120 -8.03 -8.21 -22.73
CA GLU A 120 -7.55 -8.51 -21.38
C GLU A 120 -8.19 -7.59 -20.33
N LYS A 121 -8.27 -6.28 -20.62
CA LYS A 121 -8.94 -5.30 -19.76
C LYS A 121 -10.43 -5.62 -19.59
N SER A 122 -11.11 -5.97 -20.68
CA SER A 122 -12.51 -6.38 -20.66
C SER A 122 -12.72 -7.59 -19.76
N ARG A 123 -11.90 -8.63 -19.91
CA ARG A 123 -11.94 -9.83 -19.06
C ARG A 123 -11.74 -9.49 -17.59
N LYS A 124 -10.78 -8.62 -17.26
CA LYS A 124 -10.56 -8.16 -15.87
C LYS A 124 -11.80 -7.43 -15.33
N LEU A 125 -12.39 -6.52 -16.11
CA LEU A 125 -13.59 -5.78 -15.72
C LEU A 125 -14.80 -6.69 -15.51
N GLU A 126 -14.99 -7.71 -16.34
CA GLU A 126 -16.05 -8.70 -16.12
C GLU A 126 -15.87 -9.45 -14.80
N THR A 127 -14.65 -9.86 -14.47
CA THR A 127 -14.34 -10.49 -13.17
C THR A 127 -14.65 -9.53 -12.01
N TYR A 128 -14.22 -8.26 -12.10
CA TYR A 128 -14.55 -7.28 -11.06
C TYR A 128 -16.06 -7.09 -10.90
N LYS A 129 -16.80 -7.02 -12.01
CA LYS A 129 -18.26 -6.92 -11.97
C LYS A 129 -18.89 -8.11 -11.27
N LYS A 130 -18.48 -9.34 -11.62
CA LYS A 130 -18.96 -10.56 -10.97
C LYS A 130 -18.68 -10.55 -9.46
N ASN A 131 -17.50 -10.12 -9.04
CA ASN A 131 -17.14 -10.04 -7.63
C ASN A 131 -18.01 -9.02 -6.88
N ILE A 132 -18.29 -7.86 -7.47
CA ILE A 132 -19.20 -6.86 -6.89
C ILE A 132 -20.63 -7.41 -6.79
N ASP A 133 -21.09 -8.10 -7.82
CA ASP A 133 -22.43 -8.70 -7.83
C ASP A 133 -22.56 -9.79 -6.75
N LEU A 134 -21.50 -10.58 -6.50
CA LEU A 134 -21.45 -11.54 -5.39
C LEU A 134 -21.50 -10.84 -4.03
N LEU A 135 -20.70 -9.79 -3.82
CA LEU A 135 -20.73 -9.03 -2.57
C LEU A 135 -22.13 -8.48 -2.27
N LYS A 136 -22.82 -7.94 -3.28
CA LYS A 136 -24.21 -7.49 -3.16
C LYS A 136 -25.18 -8.64 -2.88
N LYS A 137 -25.03 -9.78 -3.53
CA LYS A 137 -25.86 -10.98 -3.32
C LYS A 137 -25.82 -11.45 -1.86
N TYR A 138 -24.65 -11.34 -1.21
CA TYR A 138 -24.43 -11.79 0.17
C TYR A 138 -24.50 -10.66 1.21
N ASP A 139 -24.96 -9.46 0.82
CA ASP A 139 -25.06 -8.29 1.70
C ASP A 139 -23.75 -7.92 2.41
N ILE A 140 -22.61 -8.15 1.74
CA ILE A 140 -21.29 -7.79 2.24
C ILE A 140 -21.01 -6.34 1.87
N ASP A 141 -21.02 -5.48 2.87
CA ASP A 141 -20.76 -4.05 2.72
C ASP A 141 -19.25 -3.75 2.82
N ILE A 142 -18.63 -3.47 1.69
CA ILE A 142 -17.20 -3.12 1.63
C ILE A 142 -16.92 -1.86 2.44
N GLU A 143 -17.80 -0.85 2.43
CA GLU A 143 -17.55 0.40 3.16
C GLU A 143 -17.48 0.13 4.66
N LYS A 144 -18.30 -0.79 5.20
CA LYS A 144 -18.18 -1.22 6.59
C LYS A 144 -16.85 -1.88 6.88
N ILE A 145 -16.38 -2.76 6.00
CA ILE A 145 -15.07 -3.43 6.15
C ILE A 145 -13.94 -2.40 6.14
N GLN A 146 -14.00 -1.40 5.25
CA GLN A 146 -12.98 -0.36 5.12
C GLN A 146 -12.92 0.57 6.34
N ASN A 147 -14.03 0.73 7.06
CA ASN A 147 -14.17 1.64 8.18
C ASN A 147 -14.07 0.95 9.56
N LEU A 148 -13.65 -0.32 9.62
CA LEU A 148 -13.37 -0.99 10.90
C LEU A 148 -12.21 -0.29 11.61
N LYS A 149 -12.35 -0.10 12.92
CA LYS A 149 -11.37 0.67 13.72
C LYS A 149 -10.31 -0.20 14.37
N TYR A 150 -10.64 -1.46 14.65
CA TYR A 150 -9.80 -2.41 15.37
C TYR A 150 -9.42 -3.63 14.54
N PHE A 151 -9.83 -3.68 13.28
CA PHE A 151 -9.53 -4.76 12.34
C PHE A 151 -8.92 -4.21 11.06
N ASP A 152 -7.84 -4.86 10.59
CA ASP A 152 -7.29 -4.64 9.26
C ASP A 152 -7.97 -5.53 8.23
N TYR A 153 -8.09 -5.05 7.00
CA TYR A 153 -8.64 -5.82 5.89
C TYR A 153 -7.68 -5.88 4.70
N ARG A 154 -7.77 -6.96 3.92
CA ARG A 154 -7.06 -7.11 2.64
C ARG A 154 -7.96 -7.80 1.64
N TYR A 155 -7.95 -7.31 0.40
CA TYR A 155 -8.64 -7.92 -0.73
C TYR A 155 -7.62 -8.26 -1.82
N GLY A 156 -7.73 -9.45 -2.41
CA GLY A 156 -6.79 -9.90 -3.43
C GLY A 156 -7.25 -11.18 -4.11
N VAL A 157 -6.52 -11.54 -5.16
CA VAL A 157 -6.70 -12.81 -5.88
C VAL A 157 -5.62 -13.78 -5.41
N VAL A 158 -6.01 -15.02 -5.15
CA VAL A 158 -5.11 -16.07 -4.72
C VAL A 158 -5.15 -17.20 -5.75
N THR A 159 -3.99 -17.74 -6.12
CA THR A 159 -3.88 -18.93 -6.98
C THR A 159 -4.34 -20.18 -6.22
N GLU A 160 -4.58 -21.29 -6.91
CA GLU A 160 -4.96 -22.55 -6.25
C GLU A 160 -3.92 -23.02 -5.22
N ASP A 161 -2.63 -22.93 -5.56
CA ASP A 161 -1.54 -23.25 -4.64
C ASP A 161 -1.52 -22.32 -3.42
N GLY A 162 -1.72 -21.02 -3.65
CA GLY A 162 -1.82 -20.04 -2.57
C GLY A 162 -3.01 -20.32 -1.66
N ARG A 163 -4.13 -20.78 -2.21
CA ARG A 163 -5.31 -21.18 -1.44
C ARG A 163 -5.01 -22.37 -0.53
N PHE A 164 -4.24 -23.35 -1.01
CA PHE A 164 -3.81 -24.49 -0.20
C PHE A 164 -2.91 -24.07 0.96
N ILE A 165 -1.96 -23.16 0.70
CA ILE A 165 -1.07 -22.61 1.74
C ILE A 165 -1.86 -21.85 2.80
N LEU A 166 -2.79 -20.98 2.39
CA LEU A 166 -3.69 -20.28 3.32
C LEU A 166 -4.54 -21.27 4.11
N LYS A 167 -5.06 -22.32 3.45
CA LYS A 167 -5.88 -23.34 4.09
C LYS A 167 -5.17 -24.05 5.23
N ASN A 168 -3.90 -24.40 5.03
CA ASN A 168 -3.11 -25.08 6.05
C ASN A 168 -2.66 -24.16 7.20
N ASN A 169 -2.78 -22.84 7.04
CA ASN A 169 -2.38 -21.86 8.04
C ASN A 169 -3.57 -21.16 8.72
N TYR A 170 -4.82 -21.55 8.41
CA TYR A 170 -6.01 -20.93 9.02
C TYR A 170 -5.97 -20.92 10.56
N ASP A 171 -5.54 -22.02 11.16
CA ASP A 171 -5.49 -22.14 12.62
C ASP A 171 -4.42 -21.25 13.26
N ASN A 172 -3.44 -20.80 12.48
CA ASN A 172 -2.30 -20.02 12.96
C ASN A 172 -2.43 -18.51 12.71
N ILE A 173 -3.37 -18.07 11.87
CA ILE A 173 -3.58 -16.65 11.56
C ILE A 173 -4.91 -16.22 12.17
N PRO A 174 -4.93 -15.29 13.15
CA PRO A 174 -6.16 -14.74 13.70
C PRO A 174 -6.82 -13.80 12.67
N SER A 175 -7.42 -14.40 11.64
CA SER A 175 -8.03 -13.68 10.52
C SER A 175 -9.28 -14.42 10.04
N LEU A 176 -10.28 -13.65 9.60
CA LEU A 176 -11.40 -14.18 8.85
C LEU A 176 -11.08 -14.08 7.36
N ILE A 177 -11.06 -15.21 6.66
CA ILE A 177 -10.93 -15.21 5.19
C ILE A 177 -12.26 -15.63 4.59
N ILE A 178 -12.77 -14.76 3.72
CA ILE A 178 -14.01 -14.97 2.98
C ILE A 178 -13.62 -15.22 1.53
N HIS A 179 -13.99 -16.40 1.03
CA HIS A 179 -13.84 -16.71 -0.38
C HIS A 179 -15.07 -16.17 -1.11
N LEU A 180 -14.84 -15.37 -2.15
CA LEU A 180 -15.91 -14.85 -3.00
C LEU A 180 -16.07 -15.78 -4.21
N ASP A 181 -16.53 -17.00 -3.96
CA ASP A 181 -16.94 -17.97 -4.96
C ASP A 181 -18.49 -18.00 -5.08
N GLU A 182 -19.02 -18.89 -5.93
CA GLU A 182 -20.47 -18.96 -6.18
C GLU A 182 -21.32 -19.26 -4.94
N ASP A 183 -20.70 -19.85 -3.90
CA ASP A 183 -21.33 -20.24 -2.64
C ASP A 183 -20.50 -19.80 -1.42
N VAL A 184 -20.67 -18.52 -1.03
CA VAL A 184 -20.06 -17.98 0.18
C VAL A 184 -20.63 -18.69 1.40
N ASP A 185 -19.76 -19.29 2.22
CA ASP A 185 -20.16 -20.02 3.43
C ASP A 185 -20.90 -19.11 4.43
N ARG A 186 -22.07 -19.56 4.87
CA ARG A 186 -22.89 -18.87 5.89
C ARG A 186 -22.11 -18.68 7.19
N THR A 187 -21.21 -19.60 7.53
CA THR A 187 -20.36 -19.47 8.71
C THR A 187 -19.46 -18.23 8.63
N SER A 188 -18.88 -17.98 7.45
CA SER A 188 -18.06 -16.80 7.19
C SER A 188 -18.87 -15.51 7.25
N LEU A 189 -20.11 -15.51 6.75
CA LEU A 189 -21.01 -14.35 6.84
C LEU A 189 -21.40 -14.02 8.29
N ASN A 190 -21.72 -15.04 9.08
CA ASN A 190 -22.02 -14.86 10.50
C ASN A 190 -20.79 -14.32 11.25
N ALA A 191 -19.61 -14.89 11.01
CA ALA A 191 -18.36 -14.39 11.60
C ALA A 191 -18.07 -12.94 11.22
N LEU A 192 -18.36 -12.53 9.98
CA LEU A 192 -18.22 -11.14 9.55
C LEU A 192 -19.17 -10.22 10.33
N SER A 193 -20.42 -10.64 10.52
CA SER A 193 -21.39 -9.88 11.32
C SER A 193 -20.98 -9.75 12.79
N GLU A 194 -20.35 -10.79 13.35
CA GLU A 194 -19.79 -10.76 14.71
C GLU A 194 -18.61 -9.80 14.81
N ILE A 195 -17.72 -9.76 13.80
CA ILE A 195 -16.62 -8.79 13.75
C ILE A 195 -17.16 -7.36 13.76
N TYR A 196 -18.19 -7.07 12.97
CA TYR A 196 -18.81 -5.74 12.98
C TYR A 196 -19.35 -5.36 14.37
N ALA A 197 -20.06 -6.29 15.02
CA ALA A 197 -20.60 -6.06 16.35
C ALA A 197 -19.50 -5.87 17.42
N ILE A 198 -18.41 -6.65 17.33
CA ILE A 198 -17.28 -6.57 18.25
C ILE A 198 -16.51 -5.26 18.06
N ASP A 199 -16.26 -4.83 16.82
CA ASP A 199 -15.59 -3.56 16.53
C ASP A 199 -16.36 -2.37 17.12
N GLU A 200 -17.67 -2.32 16.88
CA GLU A 200 -18.55 -1.28 17.41
C GLU A 200 -18.62 -1.31 18.94
N ALA A 201 -18.78 -2.49 19.54
CA ALA A 201 -18.82 -2.65 20.98
C ALA A 201 -17.49 -2.22 21.63
N THR A 202 -16.37 -2.57 21.02
CA THR A 202 -15.03 -2.21 21.49
C THR A 202 -14.80 -0.71 21.39
N PHE A 203 -15.20 -0.09 20.28
CA PHE A 203 -15.14 1.36 20.10
C PHE A 203 -15.94 2.08 21.20
N ASN A 204 -17.19 1.68 21.40
CA ASN A 204 -18.07 2.28 22.42
C ASN A 204 -17.54 2.07 23.84
N LEU A 205 -16.98 0.90 24.14
CA LEU A 205 -16.39 0.62 25.44
C LEU A 205 -15.15 1.46 25.69
N ASN A 206 -14.29 1.63 24.68
CA ASN A 206 -13.09 2.46 24.78
C ASN A 206 -13.45 3.93 25.03
N GLU A 207 -14.43 4.47 24.30
CA GLU A 207 -14.94 5.84 24.52
C GLU A 207 -15.46 6.03 25.95
N LYS A 208 -16.30 5.12 26.44
CA LYS A 208 -16.80 5.17 27.84
C LYS A 208 -15.67 5.07 28.86
N THR A 209 -14.68 4.21 28.61
CA THR A 209 -13.53 4.04 29.50
C THR A 209 -12.70 5.32 29.55
N ASN A 210 -12.45 5.95 28.40
CA ASN A 210 -11.74 7.22 28.33
C ASN A 210 -12.49 8.34 29.06
N GLN A 211 -13.82 8.41 28.93
CA GLN A 211 -14.64 9.36 29.69
C GLN A 211 -14.53 9.14 31.21
N VAL A 212 -14.57 7.89 31.68
CA VAL A 212 -14.41 7.58 33.10
C VAL A 212 -13.01 7.96 33.59
N LEU A 213 -11.97 7.61 32.84
CA LEU A 213 -10.58 7.95 33.19
C LEU A 213 -10.39 9.46 33.31
N GLU A 214 -10.97 10.23 32.39
CA GLU A 214 -10.86 11.69 32.42
C GLU A 214 -11.62 12.30 33.62
N ASN A 215 -12.82 11.79 33.90
CA ASN A 215 -13.59 12.19 35.08
C ASN A 215 -12.85 11.87 36.39
N GLU A 216 -12.22 10.69 36.49
CA GLU A 216 -11.46 10.29 37.68
C GLU A 216 -10.18 11.11 37.85
N LYS A 217 -9.49 11.48 36.76
CA LYS A 217 -8.36 12.42 36.82
C LYS A 217 -8.78 13.78 37.39
N GLU A 218 -9.87 14.34 36.87
CA GLU A 218 -10.40 15.63 37.36
C GLU A 218 -10.90 15.54 38.80
N ASN A 219 -11.53 14.42 39.18
CA ASN A 219 -11.95 14.18 40.55
C ASN A 219 -10.75 14.11 41.50
N THR A 220 -9.74 13.31 41.17
CA THR A 220 -8.51 13.17 41.94
C THR A 220 -7.83 14.52 42.13
N ARG A 221 -7.74 15.33 41.06
CA ARG A 221 -7.20 16.69 41.11
C ARG A 221 -7.98 17.58 42.10
N ARG A 222 -9.31 17.56 42.05
CA ARG A 222 -10.15 18.33 42.98
C ARG A 222 -9.98 17.87 44.43
N VAL A 223 -9.93 16.56 44.67
CA VAL A 223 -9.73 16.01 46.03
C VAL A 223 -8.36 16.38 46.56
N SER A 224 -7.30 16.27 45.76
CA SER A 224 -5.94 16.69 46.13
C SER A 224 -5.90 18.17 46.51
N LEU A 225 -6.47 19.05 45.69
CA LEU A 225 -6.52 20.49 45.97
C LEU A 225 -7.29 20.80 47.27
N ARG A 226 -8.40 20.11 47.53
CA ARG A 226 -9.16 20.26 48.78
C ARG A 226 -8.37 19.80 49.99
N LEU A 227 -7.67 18.66 49.88
CA LEU A 227 -6.81 18.16 50.95
C LEU A 227 -5.68 19.14 51.24
N ASP A 228 -4.99 19.64 50.22
CA ASP A 228 -3.91 20.63 50.39
C ASP A 228 -4.40 21.90 51.10
N GLN A 229 -5.59 22.38 50.72
CA GLN A 229 -6.23 23.52 51.38
C GLN A 229 -6.58 23.23 52.85
N ASP A 230 -7.22 22.08 53.13
CA ASP A 230 -7.63 21.70 54.49
C ASP A 230 -6.42 21.48 55.41
N TYR A 231 -5.36 20.81 54.91
CA TYR A 231 -4.11 20.65 55.64
C TYR A 231 -3.39 21.98 55.88
N SER A 232 -3.42 22.89 54.91
CA SER A 232 -2.85 24.23 55.07
C SER A 232 -3.57 25.02 56.18
N VAL A 233 -4.91 24.98 56.20
CA VAL A 233 -5.72 25.62 57.24
C VAL A 233 -5.44 24.99 58.61
N LYS A 234 -5.54 23.66 58.73
CA LYS A 234 -5.28 22.96 59.99
C LYS A 234 -3.87 23.19 60.53
N SER A 235 -2.87 23.19 59.66
CA SER A 235 -1.48 23.47 60.04
C SER A 235 -1.33 24.89 60.56
N LYS A 236 -1.97 25.87 59.91
CA LYS A 236 -1.98 27.26 60.36
C LYS A 236 -2.68 27.42 61.70
N ASP A 237 -3.84 26.77 61.89
CA ASP A 237 -4.61 26.83 63.12
C ASP A 237 -3.85 26.18 64.29
N ALA A 238 -3.27 25.00 64.08
CA ALA A 238 -2.41 24.34 65.06
C ALA A 238 -1.16 25.19 65.40
N SER A 239 -0.55 25.80 64.38
CA SER A 239 0.59 26.71 64.60
C SER A 239 0.18 27.91 65.45
N ASN A 240 -0.96 28.53 65.16
CA ASN A 240 -1.49 29.65 65.92
C ASN A 240 -1.78 29.27 67.37
N GLN A 241 -2.38 28.10 67.62
CA GLN A 241 -2.61 27.60 68.97
C GLN A 241 -1.31 27.44 69.77
N ILE A 242 -0.28 26.86 69.16
CA ILE A 242 1.05 26.75 69.79
C ILE A 242 1.64 28.13 70.08
N TYR A 243 1.50 29.08 69.15
CA TYR A 243 1.95 30.46 69.37
C TYR A 243 1.23 31.13 70.54
N ASP A 244 -0.09 30.98 70.63
CA ASP A 244 -0.90 31.54 71.72
C ASP A 244 -0.54 30.91 73.07
N GLU A 245 -0.30 29.59 73.12
CA GLU A 245 0.18 28.90 74.31
C GLU A 245 1.55 29.43 74.77
N ILE A 246 2.50 29.60 73.85
CA ILE A 246 3.82 30.15 74.14
C ILE A 246 3.71 31.59 74.67
N MET A 247 2.88 32.43 74.04
CA MET A 247 2.68 33.82 74.48
C MET A 247 2.04 33.89 75.86
N ASN A 248 1.02 33.08 76.12
CA ASN A 248 0.39 33.01 77.44
C ASN A 248 1.36 32.55 78.54
N ASP A 249 2.20 31.53 78.29
CA ASP A 249 3.24 31.11 79.24
C ASP A 249 4.28 32.22 79.47
N ALA A 250 4.68 32.92 78.40
CA ALA A 250 5.60 34.05 78.49
C ALA A 250 5.02 35.19 79.34
N ASP A 251 3.75 35.53 79.14
CA ASP A 251 3.04 36.56 79.92
C ASP A 251 2.91 36.16 81.39
N GLN A 252 2.56 34.91 81.68
CA GLN A 252 2.52 34.40 83.06
C GLN A 252 3.89 34.49 83.74
N ARG A 253 4.97 34.09 83.05
CA ARG A 253 6.33 34.22 83.57
C ARG A 253 6.72 35.68 83.79
N SER A 254 6.40 36.57 82.85
CA SER A 254 6.63 38.00 82.96
C SER A 254 5.93 38.59 84.19
N ASN A 255 4.66 38.24 84.40
CA ASN A 255 3.89 38.66 85.56
C ASN A 255 4.48 38.12 86.88
N ASN A 256 4.93 36.87 86.90
CA ASN A 256 5.58 36.28 88.07
C ASN A 256 6.91 36.98 88.40
N ILE A 257 7.74 37.26 87.39
CA ILE A 257 9.00 38.01 87.55
C ILE A 257 8.72 39.41 88.07
N ASN A 258 7.72 40.10 87.53
CA ASN A 258 7.32 41.44 87.98
C ASN A 258 6.82 41.41 89.43
N ALA A 259 6.02 40.42 89.81
CA ALA A 259 5.54 40.25 91.18
C ALA A 259 6.69 39.96 92.17
N GLU A 260 7.65 39.11 91.78
CA GLU A 260 8.84 38.84 92.59
C GLU A 260 9.70 40.10 92.74
N TYR A 261 9.89 40.84 91.65
CA TYR A 261 10.60 42.12 91.66
C TYR A 261 9.94 43.11 92.63
N GLN A 262 8.63 43.30 92.56
CA GLN A 262 7.94 44.22 93.46
C GLN A 262 7.98 43.77 94.93
N SER A 263 7.87 42.47 95.19
CA SER A 263 8.04 41.94 96.56
C SER A 263 9.43 42.25 97.11
N ARG A 264 10.48 42.17 96.28
CA ARG A 264 11.85 42.55 96.67
C ARG A 264 11.96 44.06 96.94
N VAL A 265 11.35 44.91 96.11
CA VAL A 265 11.30 46.37 96.31
C VAL A 265 10.59 46.69 97.63
N ASP A 266 9.40 46.14 97.88
CA ASP A 266 8.65 46.34 99.11
C ASP A 266 9.43 45.90 100.35
N ASN A 267 10.18 44.79 100.25
CA ASN A 267 11.03 44.33 101.33
C ASN A 267 12.21 45.27 101.58
N MET A 268 12.84 45.77 100.51
CA MET A 268 13.89 46.79 100.62
C MET A 268 13.35 48.07 101.27
N ASP A 269 12.16 48.52 100.89
CA ASP A 269 11.51 49.69 101.48
C ASP A 269 11.17 49.48 102.96
N LYS A 270 10.72 48.28 103.35
CA LYS A 270 10.50 47.92 104.77
C LYS A 270 11.79 47.92 105.57
N ILE A 271 12.87 47.35 105.03
CA ILE A 271 14.19 47.36 105.67
C ILE A 271 14.66 48.81 105.80
N TYR A 272 14.59 49.59 104.72
CA TYR A 272 14.96 51.00 104.74
C TYR A 272 14.16 51.77 105.79
N SER A 273 12.82 51.67 105.80
CA SER A 273 11.98 52.36 106.78
C SER A 273 12.25 51.94 108.23
N LYS A 274 12.56 50.66 108.48
CA LYS A 274 12.82 50.14 109.83
C LYS A 274 14.16 50.62 110.39
N TYR A 275 15.18 50.69 109.55
CA TYR A 275 16.54 51.03 109.96
C TYR A 275 16.93 52.47 109.66
N LYS A 276 16.10 53.24 108.94
CA LYS A 276 16.36 54.64 108.61
C LYS A 276 16.65 55.46 109.85
N ASP A 277 15.79 55.39 110.86
CA ASP A 277 15.96 56.18 112.07
C ASP A 277 17.23 55.75 112.83
N GLN A 278 17.52 54.44 112.92
CA GLN A 278 18.76 53.95 113.54
C GLN A 278 20.03 54.34 112.79
N VAL A 279 19.98 54.41 111.46
CA VAL A 279 21.10 54.84 110.63
C VAL A 279 21.28 56.35 110.73
N VAL A 280 20.19 57.11 110.71
CA VAL A 280 20.20 58.57 110.93
C VAL A 280 20.73 58.87 112.32
N ASP A 281 20.24 58.19 113.36
CA ASP A 281 20.70 58.32 114.74
C ASP A 281 22.17 57.95 114.86
N LYS A 282 22.64 56.84 114.27
CA LYS A 282 24.08 56.51 114.25
C LYS A 282 24.93 57.51 113.49
N VAL A 283 24.43 58.11 112.43
CA VAL A 283 25.15 59.13 111.66
C VAL A 283 25.18 60.46 112.43
N VAL A 284 24.08 60.81 113.10
CA VAL A 284 24.00 61.98 113.99
C VAL A 284 24.90 61.76 115.20
N ASP A 285 24.84 60.60 115.87
CA ASP A 285 25.73 60.23 116.96
C ASP A 285 27.18 60.22 116.50
N PHE A 286 27.51 59.68 115.32
CA PHE A 286 28.86 59.76 114.77
C PHE A 286 29.31 61.21 114.52
N LEU A 287 28.43 62.07 114.01
CA LEU A 287 28.73 63.49 113.78
C LEU A 287 28.82 64.29 115.09
N VAL A 288 28.06 63.93 116.12
CA VAL A 288 28.02 64.59 117.43
C VAL A 288 29.17 64.10 118.33
N ASP A 289 29.54 62.82 118.27
CA ASP A 289 30.73 62.25 118.93
C ASP A 289 32.03 62.62 118.21
N SER A 290 31.97 63.12 116.97
CA SER A 290 33.14 63.71 116.29
C SER A 290 33.54 65.07 116.86
N ASP A 291 32.67 65.70 117.66
CA ASP A 291 32.85 67.04 118.23
C ASP A 291 32.98 67.05 119.78
N ASN A 292 33.30 65.91 120.41
CA ASN A 292 33.70 65.82 121.83
C ASN A 292 34.99 65.00 122.05
#